data_AF-A0A0F7M7B4-F1
#
_entry.id   AF-A0A0F7M7B4-F1
#
_cell.length_a   1.000
_cell.length_b   1.000
_cell.length_c   1.000
_cell.angle_alpha   90.00
_cell.angle_beta   90.00
_cell.angle_gamma   90.00
#
_symmetry.space_group_name_H-M   'P 1'
#
loop_
_entity.id
_entity.type
_entity.pdbx_description
1 polymer ?
#
loop_
_entity_poly.entity_id
_entity_poly.type
_entity_poly.pdbx_seq_one_letter_code
_entity_poly.pdbx_strand_id
1 'polypeptide(L)'
;MACQLPSTQRNHIAAVPPVYTQSDERINDLEGALADALIQIEKLRAEQADTQPLSNMPPNAKSGSCYAKMLVPAQYVERSERRIVKEAQEQVDMLPAKMAWVEEQVMVSEEHIQLKVVPATYKWVEERTEVLPQRRKQVLVAPATYKTVVEQVLEVPEQQVWRAGRGAKERVDEETGEILHLETTPAKYRNISKQVLVASAKYRTEVIPAVFETLSKRVVDIPEHTVEIVHPATYKTVRVRRIVEPERQVRRVVPPEYQTFQYREKVADAKLDWREILCKPAFTTAQVSRLQKALKAAGYDPGYADGKMGKRTEEAVAEYQQAKGLAKGRVSIETFDALGLSVLSE
;
A
#
# COMPACT_ATOMS: atom_id res chain seq x y z
N MET A 1 65.21 3.59 -34.47
CA MET A 1 64.46 3.11 -33.30
C MET A 1 63.84 4.33 -32.62
N ALA A 2 62.51 4.36 -32.50
CA ALA A 2 61.64 5.20 -31.65
C ALA A 2 60.46 5.77 -32.46
N CYS A 3 59.34 5.05 -32.43
CA CYS A 3 58.03 5.53 -32.88
C CYS A 3 57.29 6.11 -31.66
N GLN A 4 56.84 7.35 -31.77
CA GLN A 4 55.97 8.02 -30.79
C GLN A 4 54.50 7.79 -31.18
N LEU A 5 53.71 7.34 -30.20
CA LEU A 5 52.26 7.10 -30.30
C LEU A 5 51.47 8.42 -30.14
N PRO A 6 50.25 8.54 -30.71
CA PRO A 6 49.46 9.76 -30.61
C PRO A 6 48.65 9.80 -29.31
N SER A 7 48.51 11.00 -28.74
CA SER A 7 47.73 11.29 -27.55
C SER A 7 46.23 11.38 -27.86
N THR A 8 45.44 10.51 -27.24
CA THR A 8 43.97 10.58 -27.26
C THR A 8 43.47 11.72 -26.37
N GLN A 9 42.86 12.73 -26.97
CA GLN A 9 42.08 13.74 -26.25
C GLN A 9 40.87 13.08 -25.57
N ARG A 10 40.83 13.15 -24.25
CA ARG A 10 39.71 12.72 -23.41
C ARG A 10 38.71 13.87 -23.37
N ASN A 11 37.58 13.75 -24.07
CA ASN A 11 36.47 14.69 -23.96
C ASN A 11 35.92 14.65 -22.53
N HIS A 12 36.12 15.73 -21.77
CA HIS A 12 35.43 15.96 -20.52
C HIS A 12 34.01 16.47 -20.84
N ILE A 13 33.04 15.57 -20.76
CA ILE A 13 31.64 15.95 -20.62
C ILE A 13 31.49 16.47 -19.18
N ALA A 14 31.28 17.77 -19.04
CA ALA A 14 30.94 18.38 -17.75
C ALA A 14 29.59 17.80 -17.29
N ALA A 15 29.58 17.13 -16.14
CA ALA A 15 28.35 16.74 -15.47
C ALA A 15 27.63 18.02 -15.04
N VAL A 16 26.43 18.23 -15.57
CA VAL A 16 25.52 19.29 -15.12
C VAL A 16 25.17 18.97 -13.66
N PRO A 17 25.42 19.86 -12.69
CA PRO A 17 25.00 19.62 -11.31
C PRO A 17 23.47 19.54 -11.26
N PRO A 18 22.89 18.60 -10.50
CA PRO A 18 21.44 18.56 -10.33
C PRO A 18 20.97 19.88 -9.74
N VAL A 19 20.04 20.53 -10.44
CA VAL A 19 19.35 21.72 -9.93
C VAL A 19 18.35 21.23 -8.88
N TYR A 20 18.78 21.21 -7.62
CA TYR A 20 17.88 20.99 -6.50
C TYR A 20 16.91 22.15 -6.42
N THR A 21 15.63 21.84 -6.51
CA THR A 21 14.56 22.83 -6.41
C THR A 21 14.23 23.06 -4.94
N GLN A 22 13.78 24.25 -4.58
CA GLN A 22 13.39 24.61 -3.20
C GLN A 22 12.27 23.71 -2.62
N SER A 23 11.59 22.94 -3.47
CA SER A 23 10.68 21.86 -3.08
C SER A 23 11.38 20.63 -2.52
N ASP A 24 12.55 20.27 -3.02
CA ASP A 24 13.28 19.06 -2.61
C ASP A 24 13.87 19.22 -1.20
N GLU A 25 14.35 20.43 -0.86
CA GLU A 25 14.78 20.77 0.50
C GLU A 25 13.61 20.68 1.50
N ARG A 26 12.44 21.21 1.13
CA ARG A 26 11.23 21.14 1.97
C ARG A 26 10.75 19.71 2.19
N ILE A 27 10.92 18.82 1.21
CA ILE A 27 10.55 17.41 1.36
C ILE A 27 11.49 16.72 2.35
N ASN A 28 12.80 16.94 2.23
CA ASN A 28 13.78 16.37 3.17
C ASN A 28 13.59 16.90 4.61
N ASP A 29 13.25 18.19 4.78
CA ASP A 29 12.95 18.77 6.09
C ASP A 29 11.69 18.17 6.70
N LEU A 30 10.67 17.89 5.89
CA LEU A 30 9.43 17.24 6.34
C LEU A 30 9.67 15.76 6.70
N GLU A 31 10.51 15.06 5.95
CA GLU A 31 10.92 13.68 6.27
C GLU A 31 11.73 13.61 7.56
N GLY A 32 12.64 14.58 7.79
CA GLY A 32 13.36 14.73 9.05
C GLY A 32 12.44 15.03 10.23
N ALA A 33 11.53 16.00 10.07
CA ALA A 33 10.55 16.34 11.10
C ALA A 33 9.59 15.18 11.42
N LEU A 34 9.23 14.37 10.42
CA LEU A 34 8.43 13.18 10.61
C LEU A 34 9.21 12.10 11.38
N ALA A 35 10.47 11.87 11.05
CA ALA A 35 11.33 10.92 11.76
C ALA A 35 11.51 11.34 13.23
N ASP A 36 11.77 12.62 13.49
CA ASP A 36 11.89 13.15 14.85
C ASP A 36 10.57 13.05 15.63
N ALA A 37 9.43 13.35 14.98
CA ALA A 37 8.12 13.19 15.60
C ALA A 37 7.81 11.73 15.95
N LEU A 38 8.18 10.78 15.09
CA LEU A 38 8.00 9.35 15.36
C LEU A 38 8.86 8.88 16.54
N ILE A 39 10.12 9.34 16.62
CA ILE A 39 11.01 9.06 17.76
C ILE A 39 10.44 9.66 19.06
N GLN A 40 9.89 10.87 18.99
CA GLN A 40 9.26 11.53 20.13
C GLN A 40 8.02 10.77 20.61
N ILE A 41 7.21 10.24 19.69
CA ILE A 41 6.04 9.40 20.00
C ILE A 41 6.47 8.09 20.67
N GLU A 42 7.54 7.44 20.20
CA GLU A 42 8.07 6.22 20.83
C GLU A 42 8.63 6.50 22.23
N LYS A 43 9.33 7.62 22.43
CA LYS A 43 9.76 8.07 23.77
C LYS A 43 8.60 8.30 24.72
N LEU A 44 7.56 9.01 24.28
CA LEU A 44 6.37 9.26 25.11
C LEU A 44 5.60 7.95 25.42
N ARG A 45 5.56 7.00 24.49
CA ARG A 45 5.00 5.66 24.74
C ARG A 45 5.81 4.86 25.75
N ALA A 46 7.15 4.95 25.69
CA ALA A 46 8.03 4.32 26.66
C ALA A 46 7.86 4.93 28.06
N GLU A 47 7.70 6.25 28.16
CA GLU A 47 7.43 6.95 29.43
C GLU A 47 6.05 6.63 30.00
N GLN A 48 5.04 6.43 29.14
CA GLN A 48 3.70 5.98 29.55
C GLN A 48 3.64 4.51 29.96
N ALA A 49 4.55 3.66 29.47
CA ALA A 49 4.63 2.26 29.89
C ALA A 49 5.04 2.10 31.36
N ASP A 50 5.78 3.06 31.91
CA ASP A 50 6.25 3.07 33.30
C ASP A 50 5.25 3.72 34.29
N THR A 51 4.18 4.35 33.80
CA THR A 51 3.17 5.04 34.64
C THR A 51 1.78 4.40 34.54
N GLN A 52 1.70 3.11 34.86
CA GLN A 52 0.43 2.46 35.21
C GLN A 52 0.52 1.82 36.61
N PRO A 53 0.07 2.52 37.68
CA PRO A 53 0.04 1.95 39.03
C PRO A 53 -0.99 0.79 39.17
N LEU A 54 -1.82 0.55 38.16
CA LEU A 54 -2.78 -0.56 38.10
C LEU A 54 -2.20 -1.87 37.54
N SER A 55 -0.98 -1.88 36.99
CA SER A 55 -0.33 -3.09 36.44
C SER A 55 0.18 -4.07 37.52
N ASN A 56 0.12 -3.67 38.80
CA ASN A 56 0.63 -4.48 39.92
C ASN A 56 -0.44 -5.29 40.67
N MET A 57 -1.70 -5.27 40.23
CA MET A 57 -2.75 -6.11 40.80
C MET A 57 -3.12 -7.26 39.84
N PRO A 58 -3.47 -8.45 40.36
CA PRO A 58 -3.97 -9.55 39.54
C PRO A 58 -5.24 -9.12 38.78
N PRO A 59 -5.28 -9.24 37.45
CA PRO A 59 -6.48 -8.91 36.69
C PRO A 59 -7.61 -9.88 37.06
N ASN A 60 -8.81 -9.36 37.30
CA ASN A 60 -10.02 -10.14 37.66
C ASN A 60 -9.89 -10.95 38.96
N ALA A 61 -9.34 -10.35 40.02
CA ALA A 61 -9.22 -11.00 41.32
C ALA A 61 -10.59 -11.36 41.94
N LYS A 62 -10.80 -12.65 42.20
CA LYS A 62 -11.96 -13.17 42.96
C LYS A 62 -11.79 -12.93 44.46
N SER A 63 -12.88 -12.51 45.11
CA SER A 63 -12.93 -12.37 46.57
C SER A 63 -12.69 -13.72 47.25
N GLY A 64 -11.78 -13.77 48.23
CA GLY A 64 -11.41 -14.98 48.96
C GLY A 64 -10.32 -15.85 48.30
N SER A 65 -9.87 -15.51 47.08
CA SER A 65 -8.79 -16.23 46.38
C SER A 65 -7.43 -15.57 46.60
N CYS A 66 -6.36 -16.38 46.57
CA CYS A 66 -4.98 -15.91 46.68
C CYS A 66 -4.29 -15.95 45.32
N TYR A 67 -3.43 -14.98 45.03
CA TYR A 67 -2.70 -14.88 43.76
C TYR A 67 -1.21 -14.70 44.01
N ALA A 68 -0.38 -15.28 43.14
CA ALA A 68 1.06 -15.08 43.13
C ALA A 68 1.56 -14.85 41.70
N LYS A 69 2.54 -13.95 41.53
CA LYS A 69 3.27 -13.82 40.26
C LYS A 69 4.12 -15.07 40.06
N MET A 70 3.83 -15.83 39.00
CA MET A 70 4.51 -17.07 38.64
C MET A 70 5.02 -17.02 37.21
N LEU A 71 6.12 -17.70 36.92
CA LEU A 71 6.71 -17.73 35.58
C LEU A 71 5.90 -18.67 34.68
N VAL A 72 5.14 -18.10 33.76
CA VAL A 72 4.48 -18.84 32.68
C VAL A 72 5.53 -19.12 31.61
N PRO A 73 5.78 -20.38 31.23
CA PRO A 73 6.78 -20.72 30.22
C PRO A 73 6.36 -20.25 28.83
N ALA A 74 7.34 -20.05 27.94
CA ALA A 74 7.09 -19.71 26.55
C ALA A 74 6.30 -20.82 25.85
N GLN A 75 5.34 -20.42 25.02
CA GLN A 75 4.51 -21.34 24.25
C GLN A 75 5.04 -21.46 22.83
N TYR A 76 4.98 -22.68 22.32
CA TYR A 76 5.46 -22.99 20.99
C TYR A 76 4.47 -23.87 20.25
N VAL A 77 4.39 -23.70 18.94
CA VAL A 77 3.53 -24.49 18.07
C VAL A 77 4.37 -25.09 16.95
N GLU A 78 4.11 -26.35 16.61
CA GLU A 78 4.73 -27.00 15.46
C GLU A 78 4.04 -26.52 14.17
N ARG A 79 4.86 -26.06 13.23
CA ARG A 79 4.41 -25.59 11.92
C ARG A 79 5.12 -26.36 10.83
N SER A 80 4.37 -26.67 9.78
CA SER A 80 4.88 -27.25 8.56
C SER A 80 4.75 -26.24 7.43
N GLU A 81 5.85 -25.93 6.75
CA GLU A 81 5.84 -25.05 5.59
C GLU A 81 6.52 -25.73 4.39
N ARG A 82 5.92 -25.59 3.21
CA ARG A 82 6.53 -26.03 1.95
C ARG A 82 7.35 -24.88 1.39
N ARG A 83 8.68 -25.01 1.46
CA ARG A 83 9.62 -24.05 0.90
C ARG A 83 10.15 -24.54 -0.45
N ILE A 84 10.31 -23.63 -1.40
CA ILE A 84 10.99 -23.91 -2.67
C ILE A 84 12.47 -24.13 -2.36
N VAL A 85 12.99 -25.29 -2.74
CA VAL A 85 14.42 -25.62 -2.57
C VAL A 85 15.16 -25.47 -3.91
N LYS A 86 14.45 -25.63 -5.03
CA LYS A 86 14.96 -25.28 -6.35
C LYS A 86 13.89 -24.53 -7.12
N GLU A 87 14.25 -23.33 -7.55
CA GLU A 87 13.37 -22.48 -8.34
C GLU A 87 13.08 -23.08 -9.72
N ALA A 88 11.98 -22.64 -10.32
CA ALA A 88 11.65 -23.00 -11.69
C ALA A 88 12.72 -22.44 -12.64
N GLN A 89 13.12 -23.22 -13.64
CA GLN A 89 14.12 -22.78 -14.62
C GLN A 89 13.65 -23.06 -16.05
N GLU A 90 14.07 -22.18 -16.97
CA GLU A 90 13.86 -22.35 -18.40
C GLU A 90 15.11 -22.97 -19.03
N GLN A 91 14.96 -24.17 -19.61
CA GLN A 91 15.98 -24.76 -20.47
C GLN A 91 15.73 -24.33 -21.91
N VAL A 92 16.74 -23.74 -22.56
CA VAL A 92 16.67 -23.29 -23.95
C VAL A 92 17.47 -24.24 -24.84
N ASP A 93 16.78 -24.98 -25.70
CA ASP A 93 17.40 -25.85 -26.69
C ASP A 93 17.42 -25.15 -28.06
N MET A 94 18.59 -25.04 -28.69
CA MET A 94 18.76 -24.41 -30.02
C MET A 94 18.60 -25.46 -31.13
N LEU A 95 17.63 -25.28 -32.01
CA LEU A 95 17.47 -26.10 -33.21
C LEU A 95 18.16 -25.42 -34.39
N PRO A 96 19.12 -26.09 -35.08
CA PRO A 96 19.86 -25.50 -36.17
C PRO A 96 18.99 -25.28 -37.42
N ALA A 97 19.34 -24.27 -38.21
CA ALA A 97 18.66 -23.96 -39.46
C ALA A 97 18.87 -25.06 -40.52
N LYS A 98 17.84 -25.34 -41.33
CA LYS A 98 17.92 -26.27 -42.47
C LYS A 98 17.97 -25.52 -43.80
N MET A 99 18.93 -25.91 -44.64
CA MET A 99 19.15 -25.32 -45.97
C MET A 99 18.64 -26.24 -47.08
N ALA A 100 17.94 -25.69 -48.06
CA ALA A 100 17.61 -26.41 -49.29
C ALA A 100 17.88 -25.55 -50.54
N TRP A 101 18.04 -26.22 -51.68
CA TRP A 101 18.16 -25.57 -52.99
C TRP A 101 16.77 -25.24 -53.52
N VAL A 102 16.49 -23.96 -53.78
CA VAL A 102 15.23 -23.49 -54.34
C VAL A 102 15.52 -22.82 -55.68
N GLU A 103 14.69 -23.08 -56.68
CA GLU A 103 14.76 -22.43 -57.99
C GLU A 103 14.04 -21.08 -57.92
N GLU A 104 14.75 -20.00 -58.23
CA GLU A 104 14.25 -18.64 -58.17
C GLU A 104 14.42 -17.98 -59.54
N GLN A 105 13.33 -17.40 -60.06
CA GLN A 105 13.38 -16.62 -61.29
C GLN A 105 13.93 -15.23 -60.96
N VAL A 106 15.19 -15.01 -61.31
CA VAL A 106 15.87 -13.73 -61.16
C VAL A 106 15.62 -12.92 -62.43
N MET A 107 15.06 -11.73 -62.27
CA MET A 107 14.84 -10.78 -63.35
C MET A 107 16.20 -10.32 -63.89
N VAL A 108 16.43 -10.50 -65.19
CA VAL A 108 17.71 -10.20 -65.85
C VAL A 108 17.65 -8.85 -66.55
N SER A 109 16.49 -8.49 -67.07
CA SER A 109 16.23 -7.16 -67.56
C SER A 109 14.89 -6.69 -67.03
N GLU A 110 14.89 -5.50 -66.48
CA GLU A 110 13.67 -4.87 -65.98
C GLU A 110 12.75 -4.47 -67.13
N GLU A 111 11.46 -4.47 -66.84
CA GLU A 111 10.47 -3.85 -67.71
C GLU A 111 10.77 -2.36 -67.77
N HIS A 112 10.88 -1.82 -68.99
CA HIS A 112 11.17 -0.40 -69.15
C HIS A 112 10.15 0.26 -70.06
N ILE A 113 9.90 1.52 -69.76
CA ILE A 113 8.82 2.30 -70.33
C ILE A 113 9.41 3.41 -71.17
N GLN A 114 8.98 3.49 -72.43
CA GLN A 114 9.29 4.61 -73.31
C GLN A 114 8.16 5.65 -73.24
N LEU A 115 8.47 6.86 -72.78
CA LEU A 115 7.51 7.95 -72.62
C LEU A 115 7.41 8.78 -73.90
N LYS A 116 6.22 8.84 -74.51
CA LYS A 116 5.91 9.76 -75.62
C LYS A 116 5.04 10.91 -75.12
N VAL A 117 5.55 12.14 -75.20
CA VAL A 117 4.92 13.35 -74.65
C VAL A 117 3.88 13.92 -75.63
N VAL A 118 2.64 14.06 -75.17
CA VAL A 118 1.53 14.72 -75.89
C VAL A 118 1.28 16.08 -75.24
N PRO A 119 1.31 17.21 -75.99
CA PRO A 119 1.24 18.55 -75.41
C PRO A 119 -0.14 18.88 -74.81
N ALA A 120 -0.15 19.78 -73.82
CA ALA A 120 -1.36 20.18 -73.10
C ALA A 120 -2.31 21.05 -73.94
N THR A 121 -3.62 20.83 -73.79
CA THR A 121 -4.69 21.71 -74.30
C THR A 121 -5.36 22.47 -73.14
N TYR A 122 -5.96 23.63 -73.41
CA TYR A 122 -6.52 24.51 -72.38
C TYR A 122 -7.96 24.92 -72.72
N LYS A 123 -8.82 25.04 -71.71
CA LYS A 123 -10.19 25.58 -71.81
C LYS A 123 -10.49 26.59 -70.70
N TRP A 124 -11.47 27.46 -70.92
CA TRP A 124 -11.91 28.41 -69.91
C TRP A 124 -12.99 27.79 -69.03
N VAL A 125 -12.83 27.90 -67.72
CA VAL A 125 -13.80 27.41 -66.73
C VAL A 125 -14.13 28.55 -65.77
N GLU A 126 -15.42 28.76 -65.53
CA GLU A 126 -15.91 29.72 -64.55
C GLU A 126 -15.97 29.06 -63.17
N GLU A 127 -15.26 29.65 -62.20
CA GLU A 127 -15.14 29.14 -60.83
C GLU A 127 -15.79 30.14 -59.86
N ARG A 128 -16.76 29.68 -59.07
CA ARG A 128 -17.46 30.49 -58.05
C ARG A 128 -16.76 30.33 -56.71
N THR A 129 -16.05 31.36 -56.26
CA THR A 129 -15.24 31.33 -55.04
C THR A 129 -15.89 32.12 -53.92
N GLU A 130 -15.87 31.57 -52.71
CA GLU A 130 -16.34 32.22 -51.49
C GLU A 130 -15.35 33.31 -51.06
N VAL A 131 -15.76 34.57 -51.14
CA VAL A 131 -14.91 35.73 -50.81
C VAL A 131 -14.96 36.04 -49.32
N LEU A 132 -16.12 35.85 -48.68
CA LEU A 132 -16.27 36.04 -47.24
C LEU A 132 -17.07 34.88 -46.64
N PRO A 133 -16.54 34.18 -45.62
CA PRO A 133 -17.20 33.03 -45.07
C PRO A 133 -18.36 33.38 -44.15
N GLN A 134 -19.32 32.46 -44.06
CA GLN A 134 -20.45 32.58 -43.15
C GLN A 134 -19.96 32.75 -41.71
N ARG A 135 -20.34 33.86 -41.06
CA ARG A 135 -19.95 34.17 -39.67
C ARG A 135 -21.15 34.31 -38.76
N ARG A 136 -20.98 33.93 -37.48
CA ARG A 136 -22.03 33.93 -36.46
C ARG A 136 -21.75 35.01 -35.42
N LYS A 137 -22.75 35.83 -35.10
CA LYS A 137 -22.67 36.81 -34.01
C LYS A 137 -23.71 36.44 -32.94
N GLN A 138 -23.28 36.34 -31.69
CA GLN A 138 -24.19 36.16 -30.56
C GLN A 138 -24.64 37.54 -30.06
N VAL A 139 -25.94 37.78 -30.06
CA VAL A 139 -26.55 39.00 -29.54
C VAL A 139 -27.26 38.65 -28.23
N LEU A 140 -26.97 39.41 -27.17
CA LEU A 140 -27.60 39.26 -25.87
C LEU A 140 -29.08 39.64 -25.97
N VAL A 141 -29.98 38.67 -25.79
CA VAL A 141 -31.44 38.86 -25.90
C VAL A 141 -32.06 39.14 -24.53
N ALA A 142 -31.53 38.55 -23.47
CA ALA A 142 -31.97 38.83 -22.11
C ALA A 142 -30.78 38.77 -21.15
N PRO A 143 -30.58 39.77 -20.27
CA PRO A 143 -29.54 39.74 -19.26
C PRO A 143 -29.89 38.75 -18.14
N ALA A 144 -28.87 38.29 -17.41
CA ALA A 144 -29.05 37.45 -16.23
C ALA A 144 -29.77 38.23 -15.12
N THR A 145 -30.68 37.58 -14.41
CA THR A 145 -31.42 38.18 -13.29
C THR A 145 -31.04 37.51 -11.98
N TYR A 146 -30.88 38.33 -10.95
CA TYR A 146 -30.49 37.90 -9.61
C TYR A 146 -31.58 38.31 -8.62
N LYS A 147 -31.82 37.49 -7.60
CA LYS A 147 -32.62 37.87 -6.42
C LYS A 147 -31.73 37.86 -5.21
N THR A 148 -31.88 38.86 -4.35
CA THR A 148 -31.20 38.89 -3.06
C THR A 148 -32.01 38.06 -2.08
N VAL A 149 -31.45 36.94 -1.64
CA VAL A 149 -32.03 36.10 -0.60
C VAL A 149 -31.30 36.41 0.70
N VAL A 150 -32.05 36.62 1.77
CA VAL A 150 -31.52 36.76 3.13
C VAL A 150 -31.50 35.39 3.75
N GLU A 151 -30.29 34.91 4.08
CA GLU A 151 -30.07 33.62 4.75
C GLU A 151 -29.56 33.90 6.16
N GLN A 152 -30.15 33.23 7.15
CA GLN A 152 -29.63 33.25 8.52
C GLN A 152 -28.48 32.26 8.62
N VAL A 153 -27.26 32.79 8.74
CA VAL A 153 -26.06 31.99 8.92
C VAL A 153 -25.63 32.09 10.38
N LEU A 154 -25.31 30.93 10.95
CA LEU A 154 -24.79 30.82 12.31
C LEU A 154 -23.42 31.50 12.38
N GLU A 155 -23.31 32.62 13.09
CA GLU A 155 -22.08 33.41 13.21
C GLU A 155 -21.22 32.92 14.37
N VAL A 156 -21.86 32.58 15.49
CA VAL A 156 -21.20 31.97 16.65
C VAL A 156 -22.06 30.81 17.15
N PRO A 157 -21.53 29.57 17.22
CA PRO A 157 -22.26 28.43 17.76
C PRO A 157 -22.50 28.60 19.26
N GLU A 158 -23.53 27.93 19.78
CA GLU A 158 -23.79 27.86 21.22
C GLU A 158 -22.57 27.26 21.93
N GLN A 159 -22.08 27.96 22.96
CA GLN A 159 -20.88 27.55 23.68
C GLN A 159 -21.06 27.75 25.18
N GLN A 160 -20.59 26.76 25.93
CA GLN A 160 -20.61 26.77 27.39
C GLN A 160 -19.30 27.35 27.90
N VAL A 161 -19.38 28.45 28.64
CA VAL A 161 -18.20 29.16 29.16
C VAL A 161 -18.25 29.18 30.68
N TRP A 162 -17.16 28.72 31.30
CA TRP A 162 -16.98 28.76 32.75
C TRP A 162 -16.67 30.20 33.18
N ARG A 163 -17.48 30.77 34.08
CA ARG A 163 -17.20 32.07 34.73
C ARG A 163 -17.09 31.87 36.23
N ALA A 164 -16.19 32.62 36.87
CA ALA A 164 -16.01 32.60 38.31
C ALA A 164 -17.16 33.31 39.04
N GLY A 165 -17.61 32.73 40.17
CA GLY A 165 -18.66 33.30 41.02
C GLY A 165 -18.31 34.70 41.53
N ARG A 166 -19.32 35.58 41.64
CA ARG A 166 -19.11 36.99 42.05
C ARG A 166 -19.61 37.22 43.46
N GLY A 167 -18.68 37.21 44.42
CA GLY A 167 -18.86 37.84 45.72
C GLY A 167 -18.43 36.99 46.91
N ALA A 168 -18.24 37.64 48.06
CA ALA A 168 -17.74 37.03 49.31
C ALA A 168 -18.66 35.97 49.96
N LYS A 169 -19.81 35.66 49.35
CA LYS A 169 -20.70 34.55 49.76
C LYS A 169 -20.60 33.31 48.86
N GLU A 170 -19.76 33.35 47.82
CA GLU A 170 -19.51 32.22 46.90
C GLU A 170 -18.02 31.83 46.86
N ARG A 171 -17.21 32.36 47.78
CA ARG A 171 -15.77 32.07 47.91
C ARG A 171 -15.54 31.16 49.11
N VAL A 172 -15.17 29.90 48.86
CA VAL A 172 -14.61 29.01 49.88
C VAL A 172 -13.10 29.28 49.94
N ASP A 173 -12.51 29.15 51.13
CA ASP A 173 -11.19 29.65 51.54
C ASP A 173 -9.99 29.43 50.58
N GLU A 174 -8.92 30.18 50.87
CA GLU A 174 -7.67 30.35 50.09
C GLU A 174 -6.87 29.05 49.81
N GLU A 175 -7.32 27.89 50.32
CA GLU A 175 -6.73 26.56 50.08
C GLU A 175 -7.59 25.68 49.13
N THR A 176 -8.81 26.08 48.80
CA THR A 176 -9.75 25.29 47.98
C THR A 176 -10.42 26.14 46.90
N GLY A 177 -9.82 26.08 45.71
CA GLY A 177 -10.45 26.07 44.38
C GLY A 177 -11.70 26.95 44.14
N GLU A 178 -11.53 27.95 43.28
CA GLU A 178 -12.59 28.80 42.72
C GLU A 178 -13.81 27.99 42.24
N ILE A 179 -15.02 28.39 42.69
CA ILE A 179 -16.27 27.84 42.17
C ILE A 179 -16.54 28.50 40.81
N LEU A 180 -16.45 27.69 39.75
CA LEU A 180 -16.76 28.08 38.38
C LEU A 180 -18.21 27.65 38.05
N HIS A 181 -19.02 28.58 37.56
CA HIS A 181 -20.35 28.28 37.03
C HIS A 181 -20.30 28.18 35.50
N LEU A 182 -20.90 27.13 34.95
CA LEU A 182 -20.99 26.90 33.51
C LEU A 182 -22.21 27.62 32.96
N GLU A 183 -22.01 28.77 32.33
CA GLU A 183 -23.08 29.54 31.71
C GLU A 183 -23.09 29.27 30.20
N THR A 184 -24.26 28.91 29.67
CA THR A 184 -24.42 28.62 28.23
C THR A 184 -24.72 29.91 27.50
N THR A 185 -23.79 30.36 26.66
CA THR A 185 -24.03 31.52 25.80
C THR A 185 -24.77 31.07 24.54
N PRO A 186 -25.98 31.58 24.26
CA PRO A 186 -26.78 31.11 23.14
C PRO A 186 -26.13 31.44 21.79
N ALA A 187 -26.35 30.55 20.81
CA ALA A 187 -25.92 30.75 19.43
C ALA A 187 -26.39 32.11 18.89
N LYS A 188 -25.48 32.83 18.22
CA LYS A 188 -25.80 34.09 17.55
C LYS A 188 -25.88 33.86 16.04
N TYR A 189 -26.99 34.28 15.46
CA TYR A 189 -27.25 34.22 14.02
C TYR A 189 -27.12 35.61 13.41
N ARG A 190 -26.56 35.68 12.20
CA ARG A 190 -26.50 36.90 11.42
C ARG A 190 -27.12 36.68 10.04
N ASN A 191 -27.90 37.68 9.63
CA ASN A 191 -28.50 37.71 8.30
C ASN A 191 -27.46 38.17 7.29
N ILE A 192 -27.19 37.35 6.28
CA ILE A 192 -26.32 37.71 5.17
C ILE A 192 -27.16 37.79 3.90
N SER A 193 -27.03 38.88 3.16
CA SER A 193 -27.68 39.06 1.86
C SER A 193 -26.80 38.50 0.76
N LYS A 194 -27.23 37.44 0.07
CA LYS A 194 -26.54 36.90 -1.09
C LYS A 194 -27.40 37.01 -2.34
N GLN A 195 -26.79 37.43 -3.45
CA GLN A 195 -27.45 37.42 -4.75
C GLN A 195 -27.39 36.00 -5.34
N VAL A 196 -28.55 35.40 -5.53
CA VAL A 196 -28.71 34.07 -6.15
C VAL A 196 -29.24 34.26 -7.56
N LEU A 197 -28.56 33.64 -8.54
CA LEU A 197 -28.93 33.67 -9.95
C LEU A 197 -30.30 32.98 -10.13
N VAL A 198 -31.30 33.73 -10.61
CA VAL A 198 -32.66 33.24 -10.83
C VAL A 198 -32.84 32.76 -12.27
N ALA A 199 -32.30 33.51 -13.22
CA ALA A 199 -32.29 33.13 -14.63
C ALA A 199 -30.99 33.59 -15.28
N SER A 200 -30.37 32.70 -16.05
CA SER A 200 -29.15 32.98 -16.81
C SER A 200 -29.42 33.81 -18.07
N ALA A 201 -28.39 34.50 -18.57
CA ALA A 201 -28.47 35.32 -19.76
C ALA A 201 -28.78 34.47 -21.01
N LYS A 202 -29.68 34.96 -21.87
CA LYS A 202 -30.06 34.30 -23.13
C LYS A 202 -29.45 35.02 -24.32
N TYR A 203 -28.83 34.26 -25.21
CA TYR A 203 -28.23 34.76 -26.45
C TYR A 203 -28.98 34.20 -27.66
N ARG A 204 -29.08 35.00 -28.72
CA ARG A 204 -29.56 34.56 -30.04
C ARG A 204 -28.40 34.70 -31.02
N THR A 205 -28.19 33.65 -31.79
CA THR A 205 -27.15 33.60 -32.81
C THR A 205 -27.71 34.09 -34.13
N GLU A 206 -27.14 35.18 -34.66
CA GLU A 206 -27.41 35.66 -36.01
C GLU A 206 -26.33 35.15 -36.96
N VAL A 207 -26.76 34.62 -38.11
CA VAL A 207 -25.88 34.04 -39.12
C VAL A 207 -25.78 35.03 -40.29
N ILE A 208 -24.58 35.55 -40.52
CA ILE A 208 -24.27 36.41 -41.66
C ILE A 208 -23.87 35.47 -42.81
N PRO A 209 -24.60 35.46 -43.94
CA PRO A 209 -24.37 34.51 -45.03
C PRO A 209 -23.06 34.78 -45.75
N ALA A 210 -22.51 33.73 -46.36
CA ALA A 210 -21.30 33.81 -47.16
C ALA A 210 -21.53 34.58 -48.48
N VAL A 211 -20.52 35.32 -48.93
CA VAL A 211 -20.54 36.08 -50.19
C VAL A 211 -19.65 35.36 -51.20
N PHE A 212 -20.18 35.12 -52.40
CA PHE A 212 -19.49 34.39 -53.47
C PHE A 212 -19.34 35.26 -54.71
N GLU A 213 -18.15 35.26 -55.32
CA GLU A 213 -17.87 35.90 -56.61
C GLU A 213 -17.42 34.84 -57.64
N THR A 214 -17.73 35.06 -58.91
CA THR A 214 -17.35 34.15 -60.01
C THR A 214 -16.20 34.73 -60.80
N LEU A 215 -15.12 33.97 -60.95
CA LEU A 215 -13.93 34.34 -61.71
C LEU A 215 -13.70 33.33 -62.84
N SER A 216 -13.41 33.82 -64.03
CA SER A 216 -13.04 32.99 -65.19
C SER A 216 -11.54 32.66 -65.15
N LYS A 217 -11.19 31.38 -65.04
CA LYS A 217 -9.79 30.93 -65.02
C LYS A 217 -9.53 29.98 -66.19
N ARG A 218 -8.42 30.20 -66.91
CA ARG A 218 -7.97 29.29 -67.97
C ARG A 218 -7.37 28.05 -67.31
N VAL A 219 -8.06 26.93 -67.42
CA VAL A 219 -7.64 25.65 -66.85
C VAL A 219 -7.19 24.74 -67.97
N VAL A 220 -6.16 23.95 -67.70
CA VAL A 220 -5.67 22.90 -68.58
C VAL A 220 -6.81 21.90 -68.81
N ASP A 221 -7.25 21.70 -70.05
CA ASP A 221 -8.34 20.78 -70.41
C ASP A 221 -7.84 19.33 -70.45
N ILE A 222 -6.74 19.11 -71.19
CA ILE A 222 -5.99 17.85 -71.19
C ILE A 222 -4.54 18.23 -70.91
N PRO A 223 -3.98 17.85 -69.75
CA PRO A 223 -2.60 18.15 -69.43
C PRO A 223 -1.64 17.43 -70.37
N GLU A 224 -0.44 17.98 -70.47
CA GLU A 224 0.65 17.32 -71.16
C GLU A 224 0.84 15.98 -70.47
N HIS A 225 0.62 14.91 -71.21
CA HIS A 225 0.67 13.57 -70.66
C HIS A 225 1.54 12.70 -71.53
N THR A 226 2.26 11.82 -70.87
CA THR A 226 3.12 10.85 -71.51
C THR A 226 2.36 9.55 -71.70
N VAL A 227 2.31 9.05 -72.93
CA VAL A 227 1.85 7.68 -73.18
C VAL A 227 3.04 6.74 -73.01
N GLU A 228 2.87 5.75 -72.16
CA GLU A 228 3.86 4.76 -71.75
C GLU A 228 3.81 3.55 -72.68
N ILE A 229 4.88 3.30 -73.43
CA ILE A 229 5.04 2.06 -74.21
C ILE A 229 5.93 1.12 -73.39
N VAL A 230 5.34 0.01 -72.95
CA VAL A 230 5.96 -0.89 -71.97
C VAL A 230 6.63 -2.08 -72.65
N HIS A 231 7.92 -2.28 -72.40
CA HIS A 231 8.69 -3.45 -72.87
C HIS A 231 8.86 -4.45 -71.72
N PRO A 232 8.39 -5.71 -71.86
CA PRO A 232 8.27 -6.63 -70.73
C PRO A 232 9.62 -7.08 -70.17
N ALA A 233 9.65 -7.29 -68.85
CA ALA A 233 10.82 -7.82 -68.14
C ALA A 233 11.14 -9.26 -68.58
N THR A 234 12.44 -9.60 -68.62
CA THR A 234 12.89 -10.97 -68.91
C THR A 234 13.48 -11.61 -67.67
N TYR A 235 13.15 -12.88 -67.44
CA TYR A 235 13.54 -13.63 -66.25
C TYR A 235 14.41 -14.85 -66.61
N LYS A 236 15.38 -15.19 -65.75
CA LYS A 236 16.15 -16.45 -65.83
C LYS A 236 16.06 -17.18 -64.49
N THR A 237 15.91 -18.50 -64.53
CA THR A 237 15.86 -19.31 -63.31
C THR A 237 17.28 -19.63 -62.83
N VAL A 238 17.57 -19.33 -61.57
CA VAL A 238 18.86 -19.62 -60.91
C VAL A 238 18.58 -20.41 -59.63
N ARG A 239 19.42 -21.43 -59.34
CA ARG A 239 19.32 -22.22 -58.10
C ARG A 239 20.06 -21.50 -56.97
N VAL A 240 19.32 -21.13 -55.92
CA VAL A 240 19.89 -20.45 -54.74
C VAL A 240 19.68 -21.31 -53.50
N ARG A 241 20.68 -21.36 -52.62
CA ARG A 241 20.61 -22.09 -51.35
C ARG A 241 19.96 -21.20 -50.29
N ARG A 242 18.70 -21.50 -49.92
CA ARG A 242 17.90 -20.70 -48.99
C ARG A 242 17.65 -21.47 -47.69
N ILE A 243 17.56 -20.73 -46.58
CA ILE A 243 17.11 -21.25 -45.28
C ILE A 243 15.61 -21.54 -45.40
N VAL A 244 15.20 -22.80 -45.29
CA VAL A 244 13.78 -23.21 -45.41
C VAL A 244 13.13 -23.31 -44.03
N GLU A 245 13.90 -23.72 -43.03
CA GLU A 245 13.51 -23.66 -41.63
C GLU A 245 14.59 -22.86 -40.88
N PRO A 246 14.26 -21.68 -40.34
CA PRO A 246 15.22 -20.88 -39.61
C PRO A 246 15.61 -21.55 -38.29
N GLU A 247 16.79 -21.18 -37.78
CA GLU A 247 17.17 -21.56 -36.43
C GLU A 247 16.13 -21.02 -35.44
N ARG A 248 15.75 -21.84 -34.47
CA ARG A 248 14.76 -21.43 -33.48
C ARG A 248 15.09 -22.03 -32.13
N GLN A 249 14.77 -21.27 -31.10
CA GLN A 249 14.93 -21.66 -29.71
C GLN A 249 13.63 -22.30 -29.20
N VAL A 250 13.75 -23.48 -28.59
CA VAL A 250 12.64 -24.12 -27.88
C VAL A 250 12.89 -23.98 -26.39
N ARG A 251 11.97 -23.35 -25.67
CA ARG A 251 12.05 -23.18 -24.22
C ARG A 251 11.23 -24.27 -23.52
N ARG A 252 11.87 -25.04 -22.65
CA ARG A 252 11.23 -26.03 -21.78
C ARG A 252 11.26 -25.53 -20.35
N VAL A 253 10.08 -25.35 -19.75
CA VAL A 253 9.96 -24.95 -18.34
C VAL A 253 10.11 -26.19 -17.46
N VAL A 254 11.10 -26.18 -16.57
CA VAL A 254 11.29 -27.20 -15.54
C VAL A 254 10.63 -26.68 -14.25
N PRO A 255 9.69 -27.44 -13.64
CA PRO A 255 8.96 -26.98 -12.47
C PRO A 255 9.85 -26.88 -11.22
N PRO A 256 9.47 -26.03 -10.23
CA PRO A 256 10.22 -25.89 -8.99
C PRO A 256 10.07 -27.13 -8.08
N GLU A 257 11.13 -27.46 -7.35
CA GLU A 257 11.12 -28.53 -6.35
C GLU A 257 10.80 -27.96 -4.95
N TYR A 258 9.80 -28.54 -4.28
CA TYR A 258 9.39 -28.16 -2.93
C TYR A 258 9.86 -29.20 -1.91
N GLN A 259 10.32 -28.75 -0.75
CA GLN A 259 10.49 -29.61 0.43
C GLN A 259 9.65 -29.08 1.59
N THR A 260 9.16 -29.99 2.43
CA THR A 260 8.39 -29.63 3.63
C THR A 260 9.34 -29.54 4.81
N PHE A 261 9.40 -28.38 5.44
CA PHE A 261 10.16 -28.16 6.66
C PHE A 261 9.22 -28.12 7.85
N GLN A 262 9.58 -28.84 8.90
CA GLN A 262 8.92 -28.79 10.19
C GLN A 262 9.77 -27.92 11.12
N TYR A 263 9.16 -26.90 11.71
CA TYR A 263 9.85 -26.07 12.70
C TYR A 263 8.93 -25.73 13.86
N ARG A 264 9.56 -25.41 14.99
CA ARG A 264 8.89 -25.01 16.22
C ARG A 264 8.88 -23.48 16.30
N GLU A 265 7.71 -22.88 16.10
CA GLU A 265 7.52 -21.43 16.19
C GLU A 265 7.20 -21.03 17.63
N LYS A 266 7.86 -20.00 18.16
CA LYS A 266 7.55 -19.44 19.48
C LYS A 266 6.40 -18.45 19.33
N VAL A 267 5.23 -18.80 19.88
CA VAL A 267 3.99 -18.02 19.73
C VAL A 267 3.77 -17.08 20.92
N ALA A 268 4.33 -17.40 22.08
CA ALA A 268 4.30 -16.53 23.26
C ALA A 268 5.60 -16.60 24.05
N ASP A 269 6.04 -15.46 24.56
CA ASP A 269 7.21 -15.36 25.43
C ASP A 269 6.90 -15.80 26.86
N ALA A 270 7.95 -16.26 27.55
CA ALA A 270 7.86 -16.54 28.98
C ALA A 270 7.69 -15.22 29.74
N LYS A 271 6.70 -15.15 30.62
CA LYS A 271 6.40 -13.94 31.38
C LYS A 271 5.97 -14.26 32.81
N LEU A 272 6.18 -13.30 33.71
CA LEU A 272 5.60 -13.34 35.04
C LEU A 272 4.14 -12.96 34.95
N ASP A 273 3.25 -13.88 35.31
CA ASP A 273 1.81 -13.67 35.28
C ASP A 273 1.19 -14.03 36.63
N TRP A 274 0.07 -13.38 36.95
CA TRP A 274 -0.65 -13.67 38.18
C TRP A 274 -1.41 -14.99 38.04
N ARG A 275 -1.12 -15.94 38.93
CA ARG A 275 -1.82 -17.22 39.00
C ARG A 275 -2.50 -17.38 40.33
N GLU A 276 -3.71 -17.92 40.30
CA GLU A 276 -4.46 -18.28 41.50
C GLU A 276 -3.73 -19.44 42.21
N ILE A 277 -3.54 -19.30 43.52
CA ILE A 277 -2.90 -20.30 44.39
C ILE A 277 -3.83 -20.60 45.57
N LEU A 278 -3.62 -21.73 46.22
CA LEU A 278 -4.32 -22.04 47.47
C LEU A 278 -3.90 -21.08 48.57
N CYS A 279 -4.88 -20.47 49.25
CA CYS A 279 -4.66 -19.61 50.41
C CYS A 279 -4.10 -20.40 51.61
N LYS A 280 -3.42 -19.71 52.55
CA LYS A 280 -2.78 -20.32 53.73
C LYS A 280 -3.66 -21.27 54.59
N PRO A 281 -4.98 -21.09 54.80
CA PRO A 281 -5.77 -22.11 55.49
C PRO A 281 -6.10 -23.35 54.64
N ALA A 282 -5.96 -23.25 53.31
CA ALA A 282 -6.27 -24.28 52.32
C ALA A 282 -5.02 -25.00 51.78
N PHE A 283 -3.88 -24.91 52.46
CA PHE A 283 -2.67 -25.70 52.15
C PHE A 283 -2.29 -26.56 53.36
N THR A 284 -3.17 -27.51 53.66
CA THR A 284 -3.06 -28.43 54.81
C THR A 284 -2.16 -29.64 54.51
N THR A 285 -1.66 -30.30 55.55
CA THR A 285 -0.88 -31.56 55.42
C THR A 285 -1.64 -32.62 54.61
N ALA A 286 -2.97 -32.69 54.74
CA ALA A 286 -3.81 -33.60 53.97
C ALA A 286 -3.79 -33.27 52.47
N GLN A 287 -3.89 -31.99 52.09
CA GLN A 287 -3.82 -31.56 50.70
C GLN A 287 -2.42 -31.75 50.10
N VAL A 288 -1.35 -31.51 50.88
CA VAL A 288 0.02 -31.80 50.44
C VAL A 288 0.22 -33.30 50.22
N SER A 289 -0.32 -34.17 51.09
CA SER A 289 -0.25 -35.62 50.89
C SER A 289 -1.02 -36.07 49.65
N ARG A 290 -2.19 -35.45 49.37
CA ARG A 290 -2.95 -35.68 48.13
C ARG A 290 -2.16 -35.22 46.89
N LEU A 291 -1.54 -34.05 46.95
CA LEU A 291 -0.64 -33.53 45.90
C LEU A 291 0.52 -34.49 45.63
N GLN A 292 1.21 -34.94 46.67
CA GLN A 292 2.32 -35.89 46.55
C GLN A 292 1.85 -37.23 45.94
N LYS A 293 0.70 -37.77 46.36
CA LYS A 293 0.15 -38.99 45.75
C LYS A 293 -0.17 -38.79 44.27
N ALA A 294 -0.76 -37.65 43.91
CA ALA A 294 -1.12 -37.34 42.53
C ALA A 294 0.12 -37.14 41.64
N LEU A 295 1.15 -36.44 42.11
CA LEU A 295 2.43 -36.29 41.41
C LEU A 295 3.08 -37.66 41.16
N LYS A 296 3.11 -38.52 42.18
CA LYS A 296 3.63 -39.89 42.06
C LYS A 296 2.85 -40.72 41.05
N ALA A 297 1.51 -40.61 41.06
CA ALA A 297 0.66 -41.27 40.07
C ALA A 297 0.87 -40.73 38.64
N ALA A 298 1.19 -39.44 38.50
CA ALA A 298 1.54 -38.79 37.25
C ALA A 298 2.98 -39.10 36.76
N GLY A 299 3.76 -39.85 37.54
CA GLY A 299 5.12 -40.28 37.18
C GLY A 299 6.25 -39.35 37.64
N TYR A 300 5.95 -38.34 38.47
CA TYR A 300 6.93 -37.43 39.06
C TYR A 300 7.18 -37.87 40.50
N ASP A 301 8.42 -37.94 40.99
CA ASP A 301 8.72 -38.47 42.33
C ASP A 301 8.81 -37.35 43.40
N PRO A 302 7.75 -37.08 44.17
CA PRO A 302 7.81 -36.10 45.24
C PRO A 302 8.47 -36.62 46.52
N GLY A 303 8.89 -37.89 46.57
CA GLY A 303 9.31 -38.59 47.79
C GLY A 303 8.14 -39.25 48.52
N TYR A 304 8.20 -39.25 49.86
CA TYR A 304 7.13 -39.80 50.69
C TYR A 304 5.91 -38.88 50.69
N ALA A 305 4.70 -39.45 50.66
CA ALA A 305 3.45 -38.70 50.73
C ALA A 305 3.11 -38.29 52.18
N ASP A 306 4.08 -37.68 52.86
CA ASP A 306 4.07 -37.31 54.29
C ASP A 306 3.35 -35.98 54.58
N GLY A 307 2.85 -35.31 53.54
CA GLY A 307 2.15 -34.03 53.66
C GLY A 307 3.06 -32.85 53.96
N LYS A 308 4.39 -32.99 53.77
CA LYS A 308 5.36 -31.90 53.92
C LYS A 308 5.87 -31.44 52.56
N MET A 309 5.86 -30.14 52.33
CA MET A 309 6.42 -29.55 51.11
C MET A 309 7.95 -29.51 51.21
N GLY A 310 8.60 -30.63 50.92
CA GLY A 310 10.07 -30.75 50.91
C GLY A 310 10.66 -30.55 49.51
N LYS A 311 12.00 -30.44 49.44
CA LYS A 311 12.73 -30.20 48.19
C LYS A 311 12.33 -31.16 47.05
N ARG A 312 12.20 -32.46 47.33
CA ARG A 312 11.78 -33.46 46.31
C ARG A 312 10.36 -33.21 45.80
N THR A 313 9.44 -32.80 46.68
CA THR A 313 8.07 -32.45 46.30
C THR A 313 8.05 -31.18 45.46
N GLU A 314 8.85 -30.17 45.81
CA GLU A 314 8.98 -28.92 45.03
C GLU A 314 9.57 -29.18 43.63
N GLU A 315 10.61 -30.02 43.54
CA GLU A 315 11.21 -30.44 42.26
C GLU A 315 10.20 -31.20 41.39
N ALA A 316 9.47 -32.17 41.97
CA ALA A 316 8.44 -32.92 41.27
C ALA A 316 7.31 -32.02 40.74
N VAL A 317 6.90 -31.00 41.52
CA VAL A 317 5.94 -29.99 41.07
C VAL A 317 6.50 -29.18 39.90
N ALA A 318 7.75 -28.71 40.00
CA ALA A 318 8.36 -27.89 38.95
C ALA A 318 8.51 -28.67 37.63
N GLU A 319 8.89 -29.94 37.70
CA GLU A 319 8.97 -30.84 36.55
C GLU A 319 7.60 -31.12 35.93
N TYR A 320 6.59 -31.38 36.76
CA TYR A 320 5.21 -31.55 36.30
C TYR A 320 4.71 -30.28 35.59
N GLN A 321 4.88 -29.11 36.21
CA GLN A 321 4.50 -27.82 35.64
C GLN A 321 5.22 -27.56 34.32
N GLN A 322 6.51 -27.86 34.25
CA GLN A 322 7.28 -27.74 33.02
C GLN A 322 6.76 -28.62 31.89
N ALA A 323 6.52 -29.90 32.18
CA ALA A 323 6.08 -30.86 31.19
C ALA A 323 4.67 -30.55 30.67
N LYS A 324 3.81 -29.98 31.52
CA LYS A 324 2.44 -29.58 31.16
C LYS A 324 2.31 -28.15 30.64
N GLY A 325 3.41 -27.38 30.59
CA GLY A 325 3.39 -25.98 30.16
C GLY A 325 2.64 -25.04 31.12
N LEU A 326 2.54 -25.41 32.40
CA LEU A 326 1.89 -24.63 33.46
C LEU A 326 2.87 -23.61 34.08
N ALA A 327 2.34 -22.65 34.85
CA ALA A 327 3.18 -21.68 35.52
C ALA A 327 4.05 -22.33 36.60
N LYS A 328 5.33 -21.93 36.66
CA LYS A 328 6.33 -22.53 37.55
C LYS A 328 6.55 -21.74 38.84
N GLY A 329 6.98 -22.46 39.88
CA GLY A 329 7.60 -21.90 41.09
C GLY A 329 6.77 -22.05 42.37
N ARG A 330 5.44 -22.17 42.27
CA ARG A 330 4.51 -22.46 43.38
C ARG A 330 3.42 -23.39 42.88
N VAL A 331 2.67 -24.02 43.78
CA VAL A 331 1.51 -24.82 43.37
C VAL A 331 0.32 -23.90 43.13
N SER A 332 -0.02 -23.67 41.87
CA SER A 332 -1.21 -22.91 41.45
C SER A 332 -2.45 -23.81 41.41
N ILE A 333 -3.65 -23.21 41.42
CA ILE A 333 -4.92 -23.95 41.30
C ILE A 333 -4.97 -24.72 39.99
N GLU A 334 -4.50 -24.13 38.88
CA GLU A 334 -4.33 -24.85 37.59
C GLU A 334 -3.45 -26.11 37.71
N THR A 335 -2.46 -26.11 38.61
CA THR A 335 -1.61 -27.28 38.86
C THR A 335 -2.37 -28.35 39.65
N PHE A 336 -3.21 -27.95 40.62
CA PHE A 336 -4.11 -28.86 41.32
C PHE A 336 -5.13 -29.48 40.36
N ASP A 337 -5.77 -28.66 39.53
CA ASP A 337 -6.78 -29.10 38.56
C ASP A 337 -6.17 -30.04 37.51
N ALA A 338 -4.98 -29.73 37.00
CA ALA A 338 -4.28 -30.59 36.03
C ALA A 338 -3.89 -31.95 36.62
N LEU A 339 -3.67 -32.02 37.94
CA LEU A 339 -3.45 -33.25 38.69
C LEU A 339 -4.75 -33.96 39.10
N GLY A 340 -5.92 -33.43 38.72
CA GLY A 340 -7.23 -33.99 39.05
C GLY A 340 -7.63 -33.81 40.51
N LEU A 341 -7.06 -32.82 41.21
CA LEU A 341 -7.34 -32.53 42.60
C LEU A 341 -8.32 -31.36 42.71
N SER A 342 -9.45 -31.55 43.39
CA SER A 342 -10.42 -30.48 43.65
C SER A 342 -10.11 -29.72 44.94
N VAL A 343 -10.31 -28.39 44.92
CA VAL A 343 -10.14 -27.50 46.08
C VAL A 343 -11.34 -27.53 47.04
N LEU A 344 -12.47 -28.11 46.61
CA LEU A 344 -13.71 -28.18 47.40
C LEU A 344 -13.63 -29.26 48.49
N SER A 345 -13.73 -28.76 49.73
CA SER A 345 -14.11 -29.38 51.00
C SER A 345 -14.57 -30.85 51.00
N GLU A 346 -13.90 -31.67 51.81
CA GLU A 346 -14.62 -32.56 52.74
C GLU A 346 -14.77 -31.86 54.09
#